data_AF-A0A7Y6ZF66-F1
#
_entry.id   AF-A0A7Y6ZF66-F1
#
_cell.length_a   1.000
_cell.length_b   1.000
_cell.length_c   1.000
_cell.angle_alpha   90.00
_cell.angle_beta   90.00
_cell.angle_gamma   90.00
#
_symmetry.space_group_name_H-M   'P 1'
#
loop_
_entity.id
_entity.type
_entity.pdbx_description
1 polymer ?
#
loop_
_entity_poly.entity_id
_entity_poly.type
_entity_poly.pdbx_seq_one_letter_code
_entity_poly.pdbx_strand_id
1 'polypeptide(L)'
;MADRIFPQKPASSGLGILVKALLGLVLVFSLTACVAQFRNHGYVPSDAQLAQIDVGVDTKETLAEEIGAPGTEGILDGAAWYYVRSQFRHLGAFEPKEVDRQVVAISFDARGRVSNIERFGLEQGRVVVLSRRVTDGGVQGITFLQQLFGNLGNVSAEQLLQ
;
A
#
# COMPACT_ATOMS: atom_id res chain seq x y z
N MET A 1 47.57 22.51 -64.90
CA MET A 1 47.53 21.10 -64.44
C MET A 1 47.63 21.10 -62.91
N ALA A 2 46.48 21.18 -62.24
CA ALA A 2 46.31 20.89 -60.81
C ALA A 2 44.80 20.84 -60.58
N ASP A 3 44.22 19.68 -60.88
CA ASP A 3 42.81 19.40 -60.67
C ASP A 3 42.48 19.51 -59.18
N ARG A 4 41.34 20.14 -58.89
CA ARG A 4 40.82 20.34 -57.55
C ARG A 4 40.43 18.98 -56.94
N ILE A 5 41.29 18.45 -56.07
CA ILE A 5 40.95 17.39 -55.12
C ILE A 5 40.20 18.03 -53.96
N PHE A 6 38.90 18.30 -54.14
CA PHE A 6 37.99 18.51 -53.00
C PHE A 6 37.03 17.32 -52.94
N PRO A 7 36.98 16.55 -51.83
CA PRO A 7 36.05 15.43 -51.72
C PRO A 7 34.62 15.97 -51.66
N GLN A 8 33.79 15.62 -52.65
CA GLN A 8 32.36 15.88 -52.64
C GLN A 8 31.72 15.04 -51.53
N LYS A 9 31.21 15.70 -50.48
CA LYS A 9 30.48 15.04 -49.40
C LYS A 9 29.16 14.49 -49.98
N PRO A 10 28.84 13.20 -49.84
CA PRO A 10 27.66 12.63 -50.48
C PRO A 10 26.40 13.29 -49.93
N ALA A 11 25.52 13.73 -50.83
CA ALA A 11 24.21 14.28 -50.48
C ALA A 11 23.39 13.19 -49.76
N SER A 12 23.01 13.44 -48.51
CA SER A 12 22.17 12.51 -47.76
C SER A 12 20.78 12.45 -48.39
N SER A 13 20.36 11.27 -48.85
CA SER A 13 19.02 11.06 -49.41
C SER A 13 17.94 11.41 -48.38
N GLY A 14 16.84 12.06 -48.82
CA GLY A 14 15.73 12.45 -47.94
C GLY A 14 15.12 11.27 -47.15
N LEU A 15 15.20 10.06 -47.72
CA LEU A 15 14.82 8.81 -47.04
C LEU A 15 15.69 8.52 -45.80
N GLY A 16 17.00 8.78 -45.86
CA GLY A 16 17.91 8.59 -44.74
C GLY A 16 17.66 9.60 -43.60
N ILE A 17 17.20 10.81 -43.92
CA ILE A 17 16.81 11.81 -42.91
C ILE A 17 15.49 11.40 -42.23
N LEU A 18 14.51 10.93 -43.00
CA LEU A 18 13.22 10.43 -42.48
C LEU A 18 13.38 9.21 -41.57
N VAL A 19 14.22 8.24 -41.95
CA VAL A 19 14.50 7.06 -41.13
C VAL A 19 15.17 7.43 -39.81
N LYS A 20 16.13 8.37 -39.83
CA LYS A 20 16.78 8.90 -38.61
C LYS A 20 15.81 9.65 -37.71
N ALA A 21 14.90 10.45 -38.30
CA ALA A 21 13.87 11.15 -37.55
C ALA A 21 12.88 10.18 -36.88
N LEU A 22 12.46 9.13 -37.58
CA LEU A 22 11.58 8.08 -37.04
C LEU A 22 12.26 7.28 -35.92
N LEU A 23 13.52 6.88 -36.09
CA LEU A 23 14.31 6.21 -35.05
C LEU A 23 14.49 7.11 -33.81
N GLY A 24 14.78 8.40 -34.01
CA GLY A 24 14.88 9.37 -32.92
C GLY A 24 13.57 9.52 -32.16
N LEU A 25 12.43 9.59 -32.88
CA LEU A 25 11.11 9.68 -32.29
C LEU A 25 10.78 8.44 -31.43
N VAL A 26 11.03 7.24 -31.96
CA VAL A 26 10.81 5.97 -31.24
C VAL A 26 11.67 5.89 -29.97
N LEU A 27 12.93 6.35 -30.02
CA LEU A 27 13.83 6.35 -28.87
C LEU A 27 13.39 7.33 -27.77
N VAL A 28 12.81 8.48 -28.15
CA VAL A 28 12.28 9.45 -27.18
C VAL A 28 11.00 8.92 -26.52
N PHE A 29 10.10 8.29 -27.29
CA PHE A 29 8.87 7.73 -26.73
C PHE A 29 9.10 6.48 -25.89
N SER A 30 10.17 5.70 -26.10
CA SER A 30 10.45 4.52 -25.27
C SER A 30 10.84 4.88 -23.82
N LEU A 31 11.30 6.11 -23.57
CA LEU A 31 11.66 6.59 -22.23
C LEU A 31 10.44 6.90 -21.34
N THR A 32 9.23 7.08 -21.89
CA THR A 32 8.02 7.40 -21.10
C THR A 32 7.38 6.17 -20.45
N ALA A 33 7.87 4.96 -20.73
CA ALA A 33 7.27 3.72 -20.22
C ALA A 33 7.60 3.42 -18.74
N CYS A 34 8.61 4.07 -18.16
CA CYS A 34 8.97 3.87 -16.76
C CYS A 34 8.19 4.81 -15.82
N VAL A 35 6.95 4.43 -15.49
CA VAL A 35 6.14 5.11 -14.46
C VAL A 35 6.06 4.26 -13.19
N ALA A 36 6.04 4.92 -12.02
CA ALA A 36 5.82 4.22 -10.76
C ALA A 36 4.41 3.65 -10.71
N GLN A 37 4.28 2.37 -10.33
CA GLN A 37 2.99 1.72 -10.12
C GLN A 37 2.74 1.54 -8.61
N PHE A 38 1.52 1.80 -8.17
CA PHE A 38 1.11 1.60 -6.79
C PHE A 38 0.19 0.38 -6.71
N ARG A 39 0.48 -0.54 -5.79
CA ARG A 39 -0.33 -1.73 -5.54
C ARG A 39 -0.76 -1.75 -4.08
N ASN A 40 -2.07 -1.91 -3.85
CA ASN A 40 -2.64 -2.02 -2.51
C ASN A 40 -2.92 -3.50 -2.21
N HIS A 41 -2.57 -3.94 -1.01
CA HIS A 41 -2.84 -5.28 -0.51
C HIS A 41 -3.62 -5.17 0.80
N GLY A 42 -4.59 -6.06 0.99
CA GLY A 42 -5.46 -6.07 2.17
C GLY A 42 -6.57 -5.01 2.12
N TYR A 43 -7.18 -4.78 3.27
CA TYR A 43 -8.34 -3.91 3.41
C TYR A 43 -8.28 -3.14 4.74
N VAL A 44 -8.68 -1.88 4.69
CA VAL A 44 -9.02 -1.08 5.87
C VAL A 44 -10.31 -0.33 5.58
N PRO A 45 -11.27 -0.31 6.51
CA PRO A 45 -12.46 0.52 6.36
C PRO A 45 -12.10 1.99 6.20
N SER A 46 -12.86 2.70 5.37
CA SER A 46 -12.73 4.14 5.22
C SER A 46 -13.23 4.87 6.47
N ASP A 47 -12.83 6.13 6.66
CA ASP A 47 -13.31 6.92 7.80
C ASP A 47 -14.83 7.13 7.77
N ALA A 48 -15.44 7.18 6.59
CA ALA A 48 -16.89 7.25 6.44
C ALA A 48 -17.59 5.95 6.87
N GLN A 49 -16.97 4.79 6.63
CA GLN A 49 -17.47 3.51 7.15
C GLN A 49 -17.28 3.42 8.67
N LEU A 50 -16.11 3.79 9.17
CA LEU A 50 -15.87 3.81 10.62
C LEU A 50 -16.75 4.83 11.35
N ALA A 51 -17.20 5.90 10.69
CA ALA A 51 -18.12 6.87 11.26
C ALA A 51 -19.55 6.36 11.43
N GLN A 52 -19.92 5.27 10.74
CA GLN A 52 -21.23 4.62 10.90
C GLN A 52 -21.26 3.69 12.13
N ILE A 53 -20.09 3.33 12.67
CA ILE A 53 -19.97 2.43 13.81
C ILE A 53 -20.14 3.21 15.13
N ASP A 54 -21.16 2.83 15.87
CA ASP A 54 -21.52 3.32 17.19
C ASP A 54 -20.83 2.51 18.29
N VAL A 55 -19.78 3.10 18.86
CA VAL A 55 -18.99 2.50 19.95
C VAL A 55 -19.87 2.35 21.21
N GLY A 56 -19.86 1.16 21.81
CA GLY A 56 -20.69 0.75 22.94
C GLY A 56 -22.05 0.18 22.53
N VAL A 57 -22.42 0.26 21.25
CA VAL A 57 -23.70 -0.22 20.70
C VAL A 57 -23.47 -1.41 19.78
N ASP A 58 -22.65 -1.24 18.75
CA ASP A 58 -22.46 -2.27 17.72
C ASP A 58 -21.75 -3.50 18.24
N THR A 59 -22.03 -4.66 17.65
CA THR A 59 -21.44 -5.95 17.99
C THR A 59 -20.54 -6.46 16.86
N LYS A 60 -19.84 -7.57 17.10
CA LYS A 60 -19.08 -8.26 16.05
C LYS A 60 -19.94 -8.62 14.84
N GLU A 61 -21.15 -9.10 15.09
CA GLU A 61 -22.08 -9.52 14.06
C GLU A 61 -22.51 -8.35 13.19
N THR A 62 -22.92 -7.22 13.80
CA THR A 62 -23.32 -6.02 13.03
C THR A 62 -22.13 -5.44 12.27
N LEU A 63 -20.92 -5.45 12.85
CA LEU A 63 -19.71 -5.04 12.13
C LEU A 63 -19.38 -5.93 10.93
N ALA A 64 -19.53 -7.25 11.06
CA ALA A 64 -19.31 -8.17 9.93
C ALA A 64 -20.28 -7.86 8.78
N GLU A 65 -21.51 -7.47 9.07
CA GLU A 65 -22.50 -7.08 8.07
C GLU A 65 -22.15 -5.74 7.41
N GLU A 66 -21.66 -4.76 8.18
CA GLU A 66 -21.38 -3.41 7.68
C GLU A 66 -20.05 -3.28 6.91
N ILE A 67 -18.96 -3.84 7.45
CA ILE A 67 -17.60 -3.66 6.93
C ILE A 67 -16.89 -4.97 6.61
N GLY A 68 -17.55 -6.11 6.80
CA GLY A 68 -16.97 -7.43 6.59
C GLY A 68 -16.08 -7.89 7.75
N ALA A 69 -15.99 -9.21 7.96
CA ALA A 69 -15.02 -9.78 8.90
C ALA A 69 -13.58 -9.61 8.37
N PRO A 70 -12.59 -9.31 9.24
CA PRO A 70 -11.20 -9.26 8.82
C PRO A 70 -10.70 -10.64 8.37
N GLY A 71 -9.79 -10.68 7.40
CA GLY A 71 -9.21 -11.94 6.91
C GLY A 71 -8.30 -12.66 7.91
N THR A 72 -8.00 -12.03 9.05
CA THR A 72 -7.27 -12.61 10.17
C THR A 72 -7.96 -12.15 11.44
N GLU A 73 -8.88 -12.96 11.97
CA GLU A 73 -9.44 -12.71 13.30
C GLU A 73 -8.29 -12.71 14.32
N GLY A 74 -8.26 -11.72 15.21
CA GLY A 74 -7.10 -11.39 16.02
C GLY A 74 -6.52 -12.60 16.76
N ILE A 75 -5.23 -12.82 16.57
CA ILE A 75 -4.38 -13.84 17.21
C ILE A 75 -4.39 -13.76 18.76
N LEU A 76 -5.04 -12.75 19.34
CA LEU A 76 -5.26 -12.59 20.78
C LEU A 76 -6.76 -12.75 21.11
N ASP A 77 -7.14 -13.96 21.51
CA ASP A 77 -8.35 -14.32 22.26
C ASP A 77 -9.70 -13.72 21.80
N GLY A 78 -9.80 -13.29 20.53
CA GLY A 78 -11.00 -12.64 19.99
C GLY A 78 -11.32 -11.28 20.63
N ALA A 79 -10.40 -10.66 21.37
CA ALA A 79 -10.62 -9.38 22.05
C ALA A 79 -10.67 -8.18 21.08
N ALA A 80 -10.08 -8.32 19.89
CA ALA A 80 -10.06 -7.27 18.88
C ALA A 80 -10.01 -7.83 17.45
N TRP A 81 -10.51 -7.03 16.51
CA TRP A 81 -10.39 -7.21 15.07
C TRP A 81 -9.37 -6.25 14.49
N TYR A 82 -8.56 -6.74 13.55
CA TYR A 82 -7.49 -5.98 12.92
C TYR A 82 -7.67 -5.99 11.40
N TYR A 83 -7.89 -4.80 10.84
CA TYR A 83 -7.88 -4.58 9.40
C TYR A 83 -6.54 -4.00 9.00
N VAL A 84 -5.90 -4.57 7.98
CA VAL A 84 -4.56 -4.17 7.54
C VAL A 84 -4.57 -3.92 6.04
N ARG A 85 -4.01 -2.78 5.64
CA ARG A 85 -3.76 -2.47 4.23
C ARG A 85 -2.34 -1.95 4.08
N SER A 86 -1.64 -2.47 3.07
CA SER A 86 -0.29 -2.05 2.69
C SER A 86 -0.30 -1.53 1.26
N GLN A 87 0.44 -0.44 1.00
CA GLN A 87 0.65 0.11 -0.33
C GLN A 87 2.12 -0.03 -0.73
N PHE A 88 2.36 -0.66 -1.87
CA PHE A 88 3.69 -0.86 -2.42
C PHE A 88 3.87 -0.01 -3.67
N ARG A 89 5.00 0.67 -3.74
CA ARG A 89 5.48 1.38 -4.93
C ARG A 89 6.45 0.48 -5.69
N HIS A 90 6.09 0.18 -6.94
CA HIS A 90 6.91 -0.54 -7.91
C HIS A 90 7.53 0.46 -8.88
N LEU A 91 8.82 0.33 -9.15
CA LEU A 91 9.53 1.17 -10.11
C LEU A 91 10.44 0.29 -10.98
N GLY A 92 10.03 0.00 -12.21
CA GLY A 92 10.82 -0.83 -13.13
C GLY A 92 11.20 -2.17 -12.52
N ALA A 93 12.50 -2.51 -12.57
CA ALA A 93 13.06 -3.73 -12.01
C ALA A 93 13.55 -3.59 -10.55
N PHE A 94 13.31 -2.45 -9.90
CA PHE A 94 13.66 -2.28 -8.49
C PHE A 94 12.72 -3.08 -7.58
N GLU A 95 13.23 -3.46 -6.41
CA GLU A 95 12.43 -4.09 -5.37
C GLU A 95 11.24 -3.21 -4.98
N PRO A 96 10.02 -3.76 -4.86
CA PRO A 96 8.86 -3.02 -4.39
C PRO A 96 9.11 -2.45 -3.01
N LYS A 97 8.81 -1.16 -2.82
CA LYS A 97 8.95 -0.51 -1.52
C LYS A 97 7.58 -0.22 -0.93
N GLU A 98 7.36 -0.64 0.30
CA GLU A 98 6.18 -0.24 1.04
C GLU A 98 6.24 1.26 1.36
N VAL A 99 5.22 1.99 0.95
CA VAL A 99 5.14 3.46 1.10
C VAL A 99 4.07 3.90 2.10
N ASP A 100 3.09 3.04 2.38
CA ASP A 100 2.05 3.26 3.37
C ASP A 100 1.59 1.91 3.93
N ARG A 101 1.37 1.84 5.24
CA ARG A 101 0.65 0.74 5.90
C ARG A 101 -0.29 1.34 6.90
N GLN A 102 -1.53 0.88 6.86
CA GLN A 102 -2.56 1.28 7.80
C GLN A 102 -3.11 0.05 8.51
N VAL A 103 -3.30 0.19 9.81
CA VAL A 103 -3.96 -0.80 10.66
C VAL A 103 -5.12 -0.14 11.36
N VAL A 104 -6.32 -0.71 11.25
CA VAL A 104 -7.47 -0.34 12.08
C VAL A 104 -7.69 -1.46 13.08
N ALA A 105 -7.58 -1.15 14.36
CA ALA A 105 -7.89 -2.05 15.45
C ALA A 105 -9.27 -1.70 16.03
N ILE A 106 -10.18 -2.65 16.06
CA ILE A 106 -11.49 -2.52 16.71
C ILE A 106 -11.51 -3.47 17.89
N SER A 107 -11.61 -2.95 19.10
CA SER A 107 -11.66 -3.74 20.33
C SER A 107 -13.10 -3.99 20.75
N PHE A 108 -13.33 -5.11 21.44
CA PHE A 108 -14.65 -5.48 21.95
C PHE A 108 -14.64 -5.60 23.48
N ASP A 109 -15.76 -5.31 24.11
CA ASP A 109 -15.98 -5.57 25.54
C ASP A 109 -16.33 -7.04 25.80
N ALA A 110 -16.48 -7.41 27.08
CA ALA A 110 -16.84 -8.76 27.49
C ALA A 110 -18.24 -9.22 27.00
N ARG A 111 -19.08 -8.29 26.51
CA ARG A 111 -20.41 -8.56 25.94
C ARG A 111 -20.37 -8.62 24.42
N GLY A 112 -19.19 -8.50 23.81
CA GLY A 112 -19.00 -8.53 22.36
C GLY A 112 -19.36 -7.21 21.64
N ARG A 113 -19.50 -6.11 22.37
CA ARG A 113 -19.77 -4.78 21.79
C ARG A 113 -18.48 -4.03 21.51
N VAL A 114 -18.47 -3.20 20.48
CA VAL A 114 -17.33 -2.34 20.15
C VAL A 114 -17.01 -1.43 21.32
N SER A 115 -15.79 -1.48 21.84
CA SER A 115 -15.33 -0.66 22.98
C SER A 115 -14.33 0.42 22.57
N ASN A 116 -13.64 0.22 21.45
CA ASN A 116 -12.63 1.15 20.95
C ASN A 116 -12.36 0.92 19.45
N ILE A 117 -12.08 2.00 18.72
CA ILE A 117 -11.60 2.00 17.34
C ILE A 117 -10.34 2.86 17.26
N GLU A 118 -9.24 2.28 16.82
CA GLU A 118 -7.97 2.97 16.64
C GLU A 118 -7.43 2.75 15.23
N ARG A 119 -6.96 3.82 14.60
CA ARG A 119 -6.23 3.77 13.33
C ARG A 119 -4.77 4.06 13.58
N PHE A 120 -3.90 3.25 12.99
CA PHE A 120 -2.46 3.39 13.01
C PHE A 120 -1.91 3.50 11.59
N GLY A 121 -0.83 4.26 11.44
CA GLY A 121 -0.12 4.49 10.18
C GLY A 121 1.38 4.22 10.32
N LEU A 122 2.08 4.28 9.19
CA LEU A 122 3.54 4.29 9.14
C LEU A 122 4.08 5.68 8.79
N GLU A 123 4.71 6.31 9.77
CA GLU A 123 5.39 7.59 9.58
C GLU A 123 6.89 7.36 9.74
N GLN A 124 7.60 7.39 8.60
CA GLN A 124 9.05 7.14 8.55
C GLN A 124 9.46 5.78 9.14
N GLY A 125 8.65 4.74 8.93
CA GLY A 125 8.90 3.40 9.47
C GLY A 125 8.58 3.25 10.97
N ARG A 126 7.94 4.25 11.58
CA ARG A 126 7.44 4.18 12.96
C ARG A 126 5.92 4.13 12.96
N VAL A 127 5.37 3.30 13.85
CA VAL A 127 3.94 3.23 14.07
C VAL A 127 3.47 4.49 14.79
N VAL A 128 2.46 5.16 14.25
CA VAL A 128 1.80 6.29 14.91
C VAL A 128 0.29 6.10 14.92
N VAL A 129 -0.37 6.69 15.91
CA VAL A 129 -1.83 6.72 15.99
C VAL A 129 -2.35 7.84 15.09
N LEU A 130 -3.15 7.47 14.09
CA LEU A 130 -3.80 8.41 13.18
C LEU A 130 -5.13 8.92 13.73
N SER A 131 -5.91 8.04 14.37
CA SER A 131 -7.17 8.41 15.01
C SER A 131 -7.58 7.41 16.09
N ARG A 132 -8.42 7.84 17.03
CA ARG A 132 -8.92 7.03 18.14
C ARG A 132 -10.34 7.44 18.53
N ARG A 133 -11.20 6.46 18.78
CA ARG A 133 -12.54 6.62 19.37
C ARG A 133 -12.74 5.54 20.43
N VAL A 134 -12.75 5.94 21.70
CA VAL A 134 -12.77 5.05 22.88
C VAL A 134 -14.05 5.24 23.69
N THR A 135 -14.53 4.17 24.33
CA THR A 135 -15.48 4.27 25.45
C THR A 135 -14.77 4.10 26.80
N ASP A 136 -13.73 3.26 26.90
CA ASP A 136 -12.80 3.15 28.04
C ASP A 136 -11.52 2.37 27.65
N GLY A 137 -10.34 2.77 28.15
CA GLY A 137 -9.06 2.04 28.04
C GLY A 137 -8.46 1.87 26.63
N GLY A 138 -7.16 2.14 26.45
CA GLY A 138 -6.48 1.91 25.16
C GLY A 138 -6.23 0.43 24.85
N VAL A 139 -5.92 0.09 23.59
CA VAL A 139 -5.62 -1.28 23.16
C VAL A 139 -4.49 -1.90 24.01
N GLN A 140 -4.81 -3.03 24.67
CA GLN A 140 -3.83 -3.93 25.27
C GLN A 140 -3.13 -4.72 24.15
N GLY A 141 -2.04 -4.19 23.58
CA GLY A 141 -1.41 -4.92 22.45
C GLY A 141 -0.34 -4.21 21.66
N ILE A 142 0.41 -3.27 22.24
CA ILE A 142 1.48 -2.53 21.53
C ILE A 142 2.48 -3.50 20.86
N THR A 143 2.83 -4.60 21.53
CA THR A 143 3.73 -5.64 21.00
C THR A 143 3.19 -6.33 19.76
N PHE A 144 1.87 -6.59 19.69
CA PHE A 144 1.24 -7.19 18.52
C PHE A 144 1.15 -6.21 17.35
N LEU A 145 0.81 -4.94 17.62
CA LEU A 145 0.86 -3.88 16.60
C LEU A 145 2.28 -3.75 16.04
N GLN A 146 3.30 -3.79 16.89
CA GLN A 146 4.70 -3.78 16.46
C GLN A 146 5.05 -4.99 15.58
N GLN A 147 4.48 -6.18 15.82
CA GLN A 147 4.65 -7.34 14.94
C GLN A 147 3.95 -7.16 13.59
N LEU A 148 2.72 -6.60 13.58
CA LEU A 148 1.98 -6.31 12.35
C LEU A 148 2.68 -5.28 11.46
N PHE A 149 3.33 -4.28 12.06
CA PHE A 149 4.07 -3.26 11.32
C PHE A 149 5.54 -3.64 11.06
N GLY A 150 6.14 -4.46 11.93
CA GLY A 150 7.54 -4.87 11.87
C GLY A 150 7.82 -6.01 10.89
N ASN A 151 6.81 -6.83 10.56
CA ASN A 151 6.90 -7.81 9.48
C ASN A 151 6.71 -7.13 8.11
N LEU A 152 7.75 -6.40 7.69
CA LEU A 152 7.90 -5.87 6.33
C LEU A 152 8.16 -7.05 5.37
N GLY A 153 7.09 -7.72 4.92
CA GLY A 153 7.14 -8.68 3.80
C GLY A 153 7.23 -10.18 4.13
N ASN A 154 7.09 -10.61 5.40
CA ASN A 154 7.26 -12.02 5.81
C ASN A 154 6.06 -12.63 6.55
N VAL A 155 4.83 -12.17 6.30
CA VAL A 155 3.64 -12.87 6.78
C VAL A 155 3.25 -13.97 5.79
N SER A 156 3.81 -15.16 5.96
CA SER A 156 3.19 -16.41 5.51
C SER A 156 2.28 -16.95 6.62
N ALA A 157 1.11 -17.46 6.26
CA ALA A 157 0.12 -17.96 7.22
C ALA A 157 0.67 -19.15 8.04
N GLU A 158 1.69 -19.82 7.51
CA GLU A 158 2.42 -20.94 8.11
C GLU A 158 3.17 -20.58 9.40
N GLN A 159 3.52 -19.30 9.61
CA GLN A 159 4.24 -18.88 10.81
C GLN A 159 3.31 -18.45 11.96
N LEU A 160 1.99 -18.46 11.72
CA LEU A 160 0.94 -18.15 12.70
C LEU A 160 0.31 -19.39 13.33
N LEU A 161 0.73 -20.59 12.92
CA LEU A 161 0.21 -21.88 13.38
C LEU A 161 1.25 -22.73 14.15
N GLN A 162 2.33 -22.13 14.65
CA GLN A 162 3.32 -22.79 15.52
C GLN A 162 3.41 -22.12 16.87
#